data_AF-A0A2D6SJY2-F1
#
_entry.id   AF-A0A2D6SJY2-F1
#
_cell.length_a   1.000
_cell.length_b   1.000
_cell.length_c   1.000
_cell.angle_alpha   90.00
_cell.angle_beta   90.00
_cell.angle_gamma   90.00
#
_symmetry.space_group_name_H-M   'P 1'
#
loop_
_entity.id
_entity.type
_entity.pdbx_description
1 polymer ?
#
loop_
_entity_poly.entity_id
_entity_poly.type
_entity_poly.pdbx_seq_one_letter_code
_entity_poly.pdbx_strand_id
1 'polypeptide(L)'
;MSQDYVKEKALEAIEAASEDRKDAAQLLRVWSENDDELKKALIKPFLLNICSLAIQRATTDTSQKRQNPSSDNSSLLSAIASPQTLTMSSNKQPQSPPPRSSIRHQQAIASLAASFKRT
;
A
#
# COMPACT_ATOMS: atom_id res chain seq x y z
N MET A 1 -12.29 34.85 0.05
CA MET A 1 -13.37 34.00 -0.49
C MET A 1 -12.98 32.51 -0.55
N SER A 2 -11.85 32.09 -1.14
CA SER A 2 -11.62 30.64 -1.35
C SER A 2 -11.12 29.85 -0.13
N GLN A 3 -10.34 30.44 0.78
CA GLN A 3 -9.70 29.68 1.86
C GLN A 3 -10.61 29.46 3.07
N ASP A 4 -11.47 30.44 3.36
CA ASP A 4 -12.43 30.37 4.47
C ASP A 4 -13.58 29.41 4.13
N TYR A 5 -14.05 29.41 2.88
CA TYR A 5 -15.03 28.45 2.38
C TYR A 5 -14.52 26.99 2.43
N VAL A 6 -13.25 26.76 2.07
CA VAL A 6 -12.62 25.42 2.20
C VAL A 6 -12.53 24.98 3.66
N LYS A 7 -12.23 25.90 4.59
CA LYS A 7 -12.17 25.58 6.02
C LYS A 7 -13.55 25.25 6.59
N GLU A 8 -14.57 26.01 6.22
CA GLU A 8 -15.96 25.78 6.63
C GLU A 8 -16.46 24.42 6.12
N LYS A 9 -16.22 24.10 4.84
CA LYS A 9 -16.55 22.78 4.27
C LYS A 9 -15.71 21.64 4.83
N ALA A 10 -14.49 21.91 5.26
CA ALA A 10 -13.67 20.91 5.97
C ALA A 10 -14.23 20.61 7.37
N LEU A 11 -14.73 21.62 8.09
CA LEU A 11 -15.37 21.41 9.38
C LEU A 11 -16.69 20.66 9.23
N GLU A 12 -17.53 21.05 8.25
CA GLU A 12 -18.78 20.35 7.93
C GLU A 12 -18.53 18.88 7.54
N ALA A 13 -17.44 18.60 6.80
CA ALA A 13 -17.05 17.24 6.46
C ALA A 13 -16.56 16.43 7.68
N ILE A 14 -15.89 17.06 8.65
CA ILE A 14 -15.45 16.41 9.89
C ILE A 14 -16.66 16.08 10.79
N GLU A 15 -17.63 16.99 10.87
CA GLU A 15 -18.89 16.76 11.58
C GLU A 15 -19.69 15.62 10.94
N ALA A 16 -19.80 15.61 9.61
CA ALA A 16 -20.50 14.54 8.87
C ALA A 16 -19.81 13.17 8.98
N ALA A 17 -18.49 13.14 9.09
CA ALA A 17 -17.69 11.91 9.16
C ALA A 17 -17.42 11.41 10.59
N SER A 18 -18.10 11.95 11.61
CA SER A 18 -17.97 11.51 13.01
C SER A 18 -16.51 11.47 13.51
N GLU A 19 -15.74 12.53 13.25
CA GLU A 19 -14.32 12.71 13.62
C GLU A 19 -13.28 11.84 12.88
N ASP A 20 -13.70 10.92 12.00
CA ASP A 20 -12.77 10.12 11.22
C ASP A 20 -12.14 10.93 10.08
N ARG A 21 -10.90 11.36 10.29
CA ARG A 21 -10.15 12.22 9.33
C ARG A 21 -10.02 11.61 7.93
N LYS A 22 -9.96 10.27 7.83
CA LYS A 22 -9.84 9.57 6.55
C LYS A 22 -11.14 9.62 5.76
N ASP A 23 -12.26 9.46 6.46
CA ASP A 23 -13.58 9.45 5.86
C ASP A 23 -14.02 10.87 5.54
N ALA A 24 -13.69 11.84 6.41
CA ALA A 24 -13.83 13.27 6.11
C ALA A 24 -13.08 13.68 4.83
N ALA A 25 -11.86 13.15 4.62
CA ALA A 25 -11.09 13.42 3.40
C ALA A 25 -11.73 12.81 2.14
N GLN A 26 -12.31 11.61 2.24
CA GLN A 26 -13.04 11.00 1.12
C GLN A 26 -14.35 11.73 0.82
N LEU A 27 -15.06 12.15 1.86
CA LEU A 27 -16.31 12.88 1.76
C LEU A 27 -16.09 14.28 1.17
N LEU A 28 -15.03 14.97 1.59
CA LEU A 28 -14.61 16.25 1.00
C LEU A 28 -14.19 16.10 -0.48
N ARG A 29 -13.61 14.95 -0.86
CA ARG A 29 -13.35 14.64 -2.27
C ARG A 29 -14.66 14.52 -3.06
N VAL A 30 -15.64 13.76 -2.56
CA VAL A 30 -16.96 13.61 -3.22
C VAL A 30 -17.67 14.97 -3.35
N TRP A 31 -17.59 15.81 -2.33
CA TRP A 31 -18.13 17.17 -2.39
C TRP A 31 -17.42 18.05 -3.41
N SER A 32 -16.09 17.94 -3.51
CA SER A 32 -15.31 18.67 -4.52
C SER A 32 -15.57 18.21 -5.97
N GLU A 33 -16.16 17.04 -6.17
CA GLU A 33 -16.59 16.60 -7.51
C GLU A 33 -17.90 17.27 -7.93
N ASN A 34 -18.74 17.70 -6.97
CA ASN A 34 -20.00 18.40 -7.22
C ASN A 34 -19.86 19.94 -7.22
N ASP A 35 -18.83 20.48 -6.55
CA ASP A 35 -18.57 21.92 -6.44
C ASP A 35 -17.22 22.28 -7.11
N ASP A 36 -17.32 22.88 -8.31
CA ASP A 36 -16.18 23.32 -9.11
C ASP A 36 -15.37 24.46 -8.45
N GLU A 37 -16.02 25.28 -7.61
CA GLU A 37 -15.34 26.38 -6.92
C GLU A 37 -14.49 25.85 -5.77
N LEU A 38 -15.01 24.86 -5.02
CA LEU A 38 -14.28 24.14 -3.98
C LEU A 38 -13.06 23.43 -4.57
N LYS A 39 -13.24 22.74 -5.69
CA LYS A 39 -12.15 22.05 -6.40
C LYS A 39 -11.05 23.01 -6.85
N LYS A 40 -11.42 24.15 -7.45
CA LYS A 40 -10.46 25.18 -7.85
C LYS A 40 -9.73 25.75 -6.64
N ALA A 41 -10.41 25.98 -5.52
CA ALA A 41 -9.80 26.47 -4.28
C ALA A 41 -8.79 25.48 -3.69
N LEU A 42 -9.11 24.19 -3.68
CA LEU A 42 -8.23 23.11 -3.19
C LEU A 42 -7.00 22.91 -4.09
N ILE A 43 -7.16 23.01 -5.41
CA ILE A 43 -6.07 22.73 -6.37
C ILE A 43 -5.12 23.93 -6.53
N LYS A 44 -5.60 25.18 -6.38
CA LYS A 44 -4.79 26.41 -6.51
C LYS A 44 -3.41 26.36 -5.83
N PRO A 45 -3.28 25.96 -4.54
CA PRO A 45 -1.98 25.91 -3.88
C PRO A 45 -1.04 24.81 -4.42
N PHE A 46 -1.57 23.77 -5.06
CA PHE A 46 -0.79 22.63 -5.56
C PHE A 46 -0.55 22.68 -7.07
N LEU A 47 -1.16 23.62 -7.79
CA LEU A 47 -1.14 23.70 -9.25
C LEU A 47 0.30 23.75 -9.79
N LEU A 48 1.17 24.56 -9.19
CA LEU A 48 2.57 24.66 -9.60
C LEU A 48 3.32 23.33 -9.47
N ASN A 49 3.09 22.59 -8.38
CA ASN A 49 3.68 21.27 -8.16
C ASN A 49 3.13 20.24 -9.14
N ILE A 50 1.83 20.30 -9.47
CA ILE A 50 1.20 19.41 -10.46
C ILE A 50 1.77 19.68 -11.86
N CYS A 51 1.95 20.94 -12.25
CA CYS A 51 2.59 21.30 -13.51
C CYS A 51 4.05 20.84 -13.57
N SER A 52 4.81 21.06 -12.49
CA SER A 52 6.20 20.56 -12.39
C SER A 52 6.25 19.04 -12.51
N LEU A 53 5.37 18.32 -11.80
CA LEU A 53 5.29 16.86 -11.86
C LEU A 53 4.87 16.35 -13.25
N ALA A 54 3.95 17.04 -13.94
CA ALA A 54 3.53 16.69 -15.29
C ALA A 54 4.70 16.82 -16.29
N ILE A 55 5.48 17.91 -16.17
CA ILE A 55 6.70 18.10 -16.97
C ILE A 55 7.75 17.03 -16.62
N GLN A 56 7.93 16.73 -15.32
CA GLN A 56 8.83 15.66 -14.89
C GLN A 56 8.41 14.31 -15.48
N ARG A 57 7.13 13.94 -15.40
CA ARG A 57 6.63 12.69 -16.00
C ARG A 57 6.90 12.63 -17.50
N ALA A 58 6.54 13.70 -18.23
CA ALA A 58 6.77 13.79 -19.66
C ALA A 58 8.26 13.70 -20.04
N THR A 59 9.15 14.23 -19.21
CA THR A 59 10.62 14.17 -19.42
C THR A 59 11.27 12.89 -18.90
N THR A 60 10.68 12.21 -17.92
CA THR A 60 11.17 10.93 -17.39
C THR A 60 10.71 9.73 -18.21
N ASP A 61 9.57 9.79 -18.90
CA ASP A 61 9.13 8.70 -19.80
C ASP A 61 10.12 8.50 -20.97
N THR A 62 10.82 9.55 -21.41
CA THR A 62 11.93 9.41 -22.37
C THR A 62 13.22 8.88 -21.73
N SER A 63 13.34 8.93 -20.40
CA SER A 63 14.53 8.50 -19.64
C SER A 63 14.39 7.10 -19.01
N GLN A 64 13.17 6.57 -18.86
CA GLN A 64 12.90 5.23 -18.33
C GLN A 64 13.13 4.09 -19.34
N LYS A 65 13.76 4.35 -20.49
CA LYS A 65 14.53 3.34 -21.23
C LYS A 65 15.88 3.05 -20.55
N ARG A 66 15.94 3.03 -19.22
CA ARG A 66 17.10 2.57 -18.46
C ARG A 66 16.64 1.71 -17.29
N GLN A 67 17.00 0.43 -17.45
CA GLN A 67 17.21 -0.57 -16.42
C GLN A 67 15.94 -1.17 -15.81
N ASN A 68 15.41 -2.20 -16.48
CA ASN A 68 15.03 -3.41 -15.75
C ASN A 68 16.20 -3.79 -14.84
N PRO A 69 16.06 -3.83 -13.51
CA PRO A 69 16.93 -4.69 -12.73
C PRO A 69 16.49 -6.10 -13.11
N SER A 70 17.25 -6.77 -13.99
CA SER A 70 17.29 -8.23 -13.92
C SER A 70 17.88 -8.55 -12.55
N SER A 71 17.00 -8.59 -11.55
CA SER A 71 17.29 -9.14 -10.25
C SER A 71 17.77 -10.55 -10.52
N ASP A 72 19.08 -10.75 -10.40
CA ASP A 72 19.78 -12.02 -10.41
C ASP A 72 19.19 -12.89 -9.29
N ASN A 73 18.03 -13.49 -9.56
CA ASN A 73 17.39 -14.47 -8.69
C ASN A 73 18.36 -15.62 -8.44
N SER A 74 19.25 -15.92 -9.39
CA SER A 74 20.37 -16.85 -9.23
C SER A 74 21.37 -16.39 -8.17
N SER A 75 21.70 -15.09 -8.12
CA SER A 75 22.64 -14.54 -7.14
C SER A 75 22.05 -14.47 -5.73
N LEU A 76 20.74 -14.22 -5.61
CA LEU A 76 20.00 -14.32 -4.35
C LEU A 76 19.87 -15.77 -3.89
N LEU A 77 19.54 -16.70 -4.79
CA LEU A 77 19.48 -18.13 -4.46
C LEU A 77 20.86 -18.67 -4.08
N SER A 78 21.94 -18.23 -4.72
CA SER A 78 23.30 -18.63 -4.34
C SER A 78 23.73 -18.05 -2.98
N ALA A 79 23.26 -16.85 -2.62
CA ALA A 79 23.52 -16.27 -1.30
C ALA A 79 22.75 -17.02 -0.18
N ILE A 80 21.57 -17.55 -0.48
CA ILE A 80 20.77 -18.37 0.45
C ILE A 80 21.33 -19.81 0.55
N ALA A 81 21.82 -20.36 -0.56
CA ALA A 81 22.36 -21.72 -0.61
C ALA A 81 23.81 -21.83 -0.13
N SER A 82 24.52 -20.72 0.05
CA SER A 82 25.89 -20.74 0.58
C SER A 82 25.85 -21.13 2.06
N PRO A 83 26.54 -22.22 2.48
CA PRO A 83 26.55 -22.70 3.86
C PRO A 83 27.31 -21.77 4.83
N GLN A 84 27.83 -20.65 4.33
CA GLN A 84 28.61 -19.66 5.06
C GLN A 84 27.83 -18.35 5.23
N THR A 85 26.54 -18.44 5.55
CA THR A 85 25.80 -17.30 6.06
C THR A 85 26.33 -16.98 7.46
N LEU A 86 27.09 -15.89 7.59
CA LEU A 86 27.41 -15.25 8.86
C LEU A 86 26.09 -14.82 9.52
N THR A 87 25.50 -15.70 10.33
CA THR A 87 24.37 -15.36 11.17
C THR A 87 24.89 -14.42 12.24
N MET A 88 24.63 -13.12 12.08
CA MET A 88 24.75 -12.18 13.20
C MET A 88 23.93 -12.73 14.36
N SER A 89 24.62 -13.08 15.45
CA SER A 89 24.03 -13.67 16.65
C SER A 89 22.99 -12.70 17.23
N SER A 90 21.71 -12.96 16.96
CA SER A 90 20.60 -12.27 17.58
C SER A 90 20.11 -13.14 18.73
N ASN A 91 20.08 -12.60 19.95
CA ASN A 91 19.64 -13.29 21.17
C ASN A 91 18.10 -13.49 21.22
N LYS A 92 17.44 -13.59 20.07
CA LYS A 92 16.02 -13.88 19.94
C LYS A 92 15.91 -15.29 19.39
N GLN A 93 15.37 -16.17 20.23
CA GLN A 93 15.06 -17.56 19.90
C GLN A 93 14.46 -17.64 18.49
N PRO A 94 15.07 -18.39 17.56
CA PRO A 94 14.55 -18.48 16.21
C PRO A 94 13.18 -19.12 16.29
N GLN A 95 12.13 -18.33 16.05
CA GLN A 95 10.81 -18.89 15.79
C GLN A 95 10.98 -19.80 14.56
N SER A 96 10.83 -21.10 14.80
CA SER A 96 10.76 -22.11 13.74
C SER A 96 9.80 -21.58 12.67
N PRO A 97 10.15 -21.67 11.38
CA PRO A 97 9.27 -21.21 10.32
C PRO A 97 7.89 -21.85 10.54
N PRO A 98 6.79 -21.07 10.48
CA PRO A 98 5.47 -21.62 10.72
C PRO A 98 5.28 -22.80 9.77
N PRO A 99 4.81 -23.96 10.27
CA PRO A 99 4.66 -25.15 9.44
C PRO A 99 3.84 -24.77 8.21
N ARG A 100 4.31 -25.19 7.02
CA ARG A 100 3.73 -24.84 5.71
C ARG A 100 2.22 -25.12 5.59
N SER A 101 1.67 -25.91 6.49
CA SER A 101 0.23 -26.08 6.68
C SER A 101 -0.14 -25.72 8.12
N SER A 102 -1.08 -24.77 8.28
CA SER A 102 -1.73 -24.50 9.57
C SER A 102 -2.24 -25.79 10.20
N ILE A 103 -2.10 -25.95 11.52
CA ILE A 103 -2.62 -27.10 12.28
C ILE A 103 -4.10 -27.36 11.99
N ARG A 104 -4.87 -26.28 11.79
CA ARG A 104 -6.28 -26.35 11.40
C ARG A 104 -6.49 -27.01 10.03
N HIS A 105 -5.60 -26.73 9.08
CA HIS A 105 -5.64 -27.35 7.75
C HIS A 105 -5.29 -28.83 7.81
N GLN A 106 -4.32 -29.23 8.64
CA GLN A 106 -4.00 -30.64 8.84
C GLN A 106 -5.18 -31.41 9.47
N GLN A 107 -5.84 -30.84 10.47
CA GLN A 107 -7.02 -31.44 11.10
C GLN A 107 -8.20 -31.58 10.11
N ALA A 108 -8.44 -30.56 9.27
CA ALA A 108 -9.48 -30.62 8.25
C ALA A 108 -9.20 -31.73 7.22
N ILE A 109 -7.97 -31.82 6.72
CA ILE A 109 -7.57 -32.89 5.77
C ILE A 109 -7.64 -34.26 6.44
N ALA A 110 -7.18 -34.41 7.68
CA ALA A 110 -7.24 -35.70 8.38
C ALA A 110 -8.69 -36.16 8.61
N SER A 111 -9.60 -35.25 8.97
CA SER A 111 -11.03 -35.54 9.10
C SER A 111 -11.64 -35.98 7.77
N LEU A 112 -11.30 -35.28 6.70
CA LEU A 112 -11.78 -35.58 5.35
C LEU A 112 -11.21 -36.93 4.87
N ALA A 113 -9.92 -37.21 5.07
CA ALA A 113 -9.32 -38.51 4.72
C ALA A 113 -9.91 -39.68 5.52
N ALA A 114 -10.24 -39.47 6.81
CA ALA A 114 -10.85 -40.49 7.66
C ALA A 114 -12.25 -40.89 7.19
N SER A 115 -13.03 -39.95 6.61
CA SER A 115 -14.37 -40.26 6.11
C SER A 115 -14.34 -41.10 4.82
N PHE A 116 -13.33 -40.92 3.97
CA PHE A 116 -13.18 -41.70 2.73
C PHE A 116 -12.47 -43.04 2.89
N LYS A 117 -11.85 -43.32 4.05
CA LYS A 117 -11.17 -44.60 4.30
C LYS A 117 -12.12 -45.71 4.78
N ARG A 118 -13.43 -45.45 4.86
CA ARG A 118 -14.46 -46.42 5.28
C ARG A 118 -15.33 -46.88 4.11
N THR A 119 -14.67 -47.39 3.07
CA THR A 119 -15.19 -48.26 2.01
C THR A 119 -14.03 -49.13 1.56
#